data_AF-A0A814V1Q1-F1
#
_entry.id   AF-A0A814V1Q1-F1
#
_cell.length_a   1.000
_cell.length_b   1.000
_cell.length_c   1.000
_cell.angle_alpha   90.00
_cell.angle_beta   90.00
_cell.angle_gamma   90.00
#
_symmetry.space_group_name_H-M   'P 1'
#
loop_
_entity.id
_entity.type
_entity.pdbx_description
1 polymer ?
#
loop_
_entity_poly.entity_id
_entity_poly.type
_entity_poly.pdbx_seq_one_letter_code
_entity_poly.pdbx_strand_id
1 'polypeptide(L)'
;MSASNQTIEPYYMQFLRCAKCSRGFEYENQSYHPITLPTHDATICKQCISVGTDHTSIDQLPTNYPLLIILYDPSKLPKDHEERYGQCPFYMKLDDETKTCFNTVEKGLSDIAIIIKPILKSEDYENVYSRSLLRKIFGLFNSQYINREGRLKILKTIRSLGEHICIDLYVSNQIPQQLKNKAWSIVGFTSRKFYEPAMQEKVLQNIVVFFQSHEASRTAHVIEFVKKNIQENDGAAIAHMIDILSGKSCFIKTRMKNYSLIELQQQYKIKEHLRDAYDEKIIQIAFNEGMLLSAGFWSLLLYGNDTQYELQMEKIIDKLSISTTDLFDRSIKQFRDVALGSTSPFKPLLKFEKYFIQLAQIGDYKQEHLNASIFVPPLEALTELVDGERDEFDKQNEYVQNLYQQLQNDFTKLKQQSSFIDDNRHYDLLSIEKHLEQFKQLLKRLDETNNNLKELTRLQRLLTSKGHRIDFRTGGELNANLKNLEGQIYNEIERMERALQRETDFYHLEK
;
A
#
# COMPACT_ATOMS: atom_id res chain seq x y z
N MET A 1 -42.70 7.56 2.36
CA MET A 1 -41.66 8.12 1.48
C MET A 1 -40.36 7.40 1.81
N SER A 2 -40.06 6.36 1.03
CA SER A 2 -38.88 5.51 1.18
C SER A 2 -37.64 6.29 0.78
N ALA A 3 -36.69 6.44 1.71
CA ALA A 3 -35.34 6.90 1.40
C ALA A 3 -34.74 5.93 0.37
N SER A 4 -34.52 6.43 -0.85
CA SER A 4 -33.76 5.73 -1.87
C SER A 4 -32.32 5.61 -1.37
N ASN A 5 -31.91 4.42 -0.96
CA ASN A 5 -30.51 4.03 -0.87
C ASN A 5 -29.90 4.21 -2.26
N GLN A 6 -29.28 5.37 -2.52
CA GLN A 6 -28.37 5.52 -3.66
C GLN A 6 -27.17 4.64 -3.34
N THR A 7 -27.13 3.45 -3.94
CA THR A 7 -25.92 2.63 -3.99
C THR A 7 -24.84 3.46 -4.68
N ILE A 8 -23.88 3.94 -3.90
CA ILE A 8 -22.70 4.64 -4.40
C ILE A 8 -21.96 3.65 -5.30
N GLU A 9 -21.78 4.02 -6.57
CA GLU A 9 -21.10 3.17 -7.55
C GLU A 9 -19.62 3.00 -7.17
N PRO A 10 -19.04 1.78 -7.30
CA PRO A 10 -17.63 1.54 -7.00
C PRO A 10 -16.70 2.48 -7.78
N TYR A 11 -15.69 3.06 -7.11
CA TYR A 11 -14.68 3.96 -7.66
C TYR A 11 -14.02 3.44 -8.95
N TYR A 12 -13.76 2.14 -9.06
CA TYR A 12 -13.10 1.59 -10.25
C TYR A 12 -13.98 1.59 -11.51
N MET A 13 -15.32 1.69 -11.36
CA MET A 13 -16.23 1.66 -12.50
C MET A 13 -16.05 2.85 -13.44
N GLN A 14 -15.50 3.97 -12.95
CA GLN A 14 -15.17 5.12 -13.80
C GLN A 14 -14.14 4.78 -14.89
N PHE A 15 -13.28 3.79 -14.66
CA PHE A 15 -12.27 3.34 -15.62
C PHE A 15 -12.81 2.32 -16.64
N LEU A 16 -14.03 1.82 -16.41
CA LEU A 16 -14.72 0.83 -17.25
C LEU A 16 -15.81 1.50 -18.12
N ARG A 17 -15.69 2.81 -18.31
CA ARG A 17 -16.61 3.65 -19.08
C ARG A 17 -15.88 4.38 -20.18
N CYS A 18 -16.58 4.63 -21.28
CA CYS A 18 -16.06 5.41 -22.39
C CYS A 18 -15.77 6.85 -21.94
N ALA A 19 -14.54 7.32 -22.20
CA ALA A 19 -14.14 8.69 -21.84
C ALA A 19 -14.94 9.80 -22.55
N LYS A 20 -15.64 9.48 -23.66
CA LYS A 20 -16.43 10.45 -24.45
C LYS A 20 -17.91 10.47 -24.07
N CYS A 21 -18.58 9.31 -23.99
CA CYS A 21 -20.02 9.24 -23.70
C CYS A 21 -20.36 8.76 -22.28
N SER A 22 -19.37 8.43 -21.46
CA SER A 22 -19.52 7.94 -20.07
C SER A 22 -20.34 6.64 -19.92
N ARG A 23 -20.72 6.00 -21.03
CA ARG A 23 -21.38 4.69 -21.05
C ARG A 23 -20.38 3.59 -20.71
N GLY A 24 -20.83 2.58 -19.96
CA GLY A 24 -20.04 1.37 -19.69
C GLY A 24 -19.72 0.62 -20.99
N PHE A 25 -18.57 -0.05 -21.01
CA PHE A 25 -18.22 -0.94 -22.11
C PHE A 25 -19.05 -2.21 -22.10
N GLU A 26 -19.34 -2.75 -23.29
CA GLU A 26 -20.12 -3.98 -23.42
C GLU A 26 -19.42 -4.98 -24.34
N TYR A 27 -19.50 -6.28 -24.04
CA TYR A 27 -18.95 -7.33 -24.91
C TYR A 27 -19.95 -7.76 -26.01
N GLU A 28 -21.22 -7.95 -25.64
CA GLU A 28 -22.26 -8.47 -26.56
C GLU A 28 -22.57 -7.48 -27.69
N ASN A 29 -22.47 -6.19 -27.41
CA ASN A 29 -22.69 -5.14 -28.40
C ASN A 29 -21.35 -4.54 -28.87
N GLN A 30 -20.95 -4.89 -30.10
CA GLN A 30 -19.69 -4.44 -30.71
C GLN A 30 -19.57 -2.92 -30.81
N SER A 31 -20.68 -2.17 -30.86
CA SER A 31 -20.67 -0.70 -30.86
C SER A 31 -20.08 -0.14 -29.56
N TYR A 32 -20.13 -0.90 -28.46
CA TYR A 32 -19.65 -0.48 -27.14
C TYR A 32 -18.33 -1.15 -26.73
N HIS A 33 -17.64 -1.82 -27.65
CA HIS A 33 -16.30 -2.38 -27.39
C HIS A 33 -15.30 -1.27 -27.02
N PRO A 34 -14.46 -1.49 -25.99
CA PRO A 34 -13.44 -0.54 -25.57
C PRO A 34 -12.27 -0.50 -26.56
N ILE A 35 -11.86 0.70 -26.96
CA ILE A 35 -10.73 0.94 -27.85
C ILE A 35 -9.81 1.98 -27.20
N THR A 36 -8.56 1.60 -26.94
CA THR A 36 -7.55 2.48 -26.34
C THR A 36 -6.92 3.38 -27.40
N LEU A 37 -6.97 4.70 -27.21
CA LEU A 37 -6.41 5.64 -28.18
C LEU A 37 -4.87 5.75 -28.07
N PRO A 38 -4.14 5.90 -29.19
CA PRO A 38 -2.67 5.99 -29.16
C PRO A 38 -2.09 7.24 -28.50
N THR A 39 -2.83 8.36 -28.48
CA THR A 39 -2.28 9.69 -28.15
C THR A 39 -2.71 10.26 -26.80
N HIS A 40 -3.77 9.73 -26.17
CA HIS A 40 -4.41 10.40 -25.03
C HIS A 40 -4.74 9.49 -23.83
N ASP A 41 -4.19 8.27 -23.77
CA ASP A 41 -4.39 7.36 -22.63
C ASP A 41 -5.86 7.17 -22.22
N ALA A 42 -6.73 7.33 -23.20
CA ALA A 42 -8.17 7.33 -23.04
C ALA A 42 -8.73 6.15 -23.82
N THR A 43 -9.61 5.41 -23.18
CA THR A 43 -10.37 4.34 -23.82
C THR A 43 -11.76 4.86 -24.14
N ILE A 44 -12.15 4.74 -25.41
CA ILE A 44 -13.48 5.12 -25.88
C ILE A 44 -14.18 3.93 -26.54
N CYS A 45 -15.50 3.98 -26.62
CA CYS A 45 -16.23 2.91 -27.30
C CYS A 45 -16.16 3.06 -28.82
N LYS A 46 -16.27 1.95 -29.54
CA LYS A 46 -16.25 1.91 -31.02
C LYS A 46 -17.23 2.89 -31.67
N GLN A 47 -18.44 3.03 -31.13
CA GLN A 47 -19.44 3.99 -31.59
C GLN A 47 -18.99 5.45 -31.42
N CYS A 48 -18.23 5.76 -30.37
CA CYS A 48 -17.74 7.11 -30.13
C CYS A 48 -16.58 7.49 -31.05
N ILE A 49 -15.85 6.50 -31.57
CA ILE A 49 -14.82 6.67 -32.60
C ILE A 49 -15.48 7.01 -33.93
N SER A 50 -16.45 6.21 -34.38
CA SER A 50 -17.07 6.40 -35.70
C SER A 50 -17.82 7.73 -35.88
N VAL A 51 -18.19 8.39 -34.79
CA VAL A 51 -18.89 9.70 -34.78
C VAL A 51 -17.90 10.88 -34.71
N GLY A 52 -16.61 10.65 -34.43
CA GLY A 52 -15.60 11.68 -34.28
C GLY A 52 -14.44 11.51 -35.25
N THR A 53 -14.42 12.38 -36.27
CA THR A 53 -13.32 12.69 -37.23
C THR A 53 -12.99 11.65 -38.32
N ASP A 54 -12.52 12.17 -39.46
CA ASP A 54 -12.10 11.49 -40.71
C ASP A 54 -10.88 10.55 -40.55
N HIS A 55 -10.72 9.89 -39.39
CA HIS A 55 -9.59 9.01 -39.09
C HIS A 55 -9.99 7.54 -39.29
N THR A 56 -10.18 7.14 -40.55
CA THR A 56 -10.45 5.75 -40.97
C THR A 56 -9.43 4.71 -40.45
N SER A 57 -8.29 5.15 -39.92
CA SER A 57 -7.26 4.32 -39.30
C SER A 57 -7.52 3.97 -37.83
N ILE A 58 -8.28 4.78 -37.07
CA ILE A 58 -8.53 4.56 -35.63
C ILE A 58 -9.63 3.51 -35.42
N ASP A 59 -10.63 3.46 -36.30
CA ASP A 59 -11.69 2.43 -36.29
C ASP A 59 -11.15 0.99 -36.49
N GLN A 60 -9.90 0.86 -36.95
CA GLN A 60 -9.24 -0.42 -37.17
C GLN A 60 -8.50 -0.94 -35.93
N LEU A 61 -8.41 -0.16 -34.84
CA LEU A 61 -7.69 -0.54 -33.63
C LEU A 61 -8.34 -1.74 -32.91
N PRO A 62 -7.52 -2.57 -32.23
CA PRO A 62 -8.02 -3.74 -31.50
C PRO A 62 -8.82 -3.38 -30.25
N THR A 63 -9.78 -4.23 -29.92
CA THR A 63 -10.55 -4.17 -28.68
C THR A 63 -9.67 -4.40 -27.45
N ASN A 64 -9.84 -3.60 -26.41
CA ASN A 64 -9.13 -3.77 -25.14
C ASN A 64 -9.78 -4.87 -24.28
N TYR A 65 -9.39 -6.12 -24.53
CA TYR A 65 -9.91 -7.28 -23.80
C TYR A 65 -9.61 -7.30 -22.30
N PRO A 66 -8.44 -6.83 -21.79
CA PRO A 66 -8.23 -6.70 -20.34
C PRO A 66 -9.37 -5.98 -19.60
N LEU A 67 -9.92 -4.89 -20.17
CA LEU A 67 -11.07 -4.20 -19.57
C LEU A 67 -12.36 -5.03 -19.63
N LEU A 68 -12.57 -5.76 -20.72
CA LEU A 68 -13.72 -6.67 -20.85
C LEU A 68 -13.63 -7.86 -19.89
N ILE A 69 -12.43 -8.38 -19.61
CA ILE A 69 -12.21 -9.44 -18.62
C ILE A 69 -12.67 -9.01 -17.23
N ILE A 70 -12.42 -7.75 -16.83
CA ILE A 70 -12.91 -7.21 -15.56
C ILE A 70 -14.44 -7.25 -15.50
N LEU A 71 -15.12 -6.86 -16.58
CA LEU A 71 -16.58 -6.77 -16.66
C LEU A 71 -17.27 -8.15 -16.82
N TYR A 72 -16.72 -9.03 -17.65
CA TYR A 72 -17.38 -10.25 -18.14
C TYR A 72 -16.63 -11.50 -17.76
N ASP A 73 -17.36 -12.57 -17.41
CA ASP A 73 -16.77 -13.88 -17.13
C ASP A 73 -15.77 -14.30 -18.24
N PRO A 74 -14.50 -14.59 -17.93
CA PRO A 74 -13.50 -14.95 -18.93
C PRO A 74 -13.91 -16.18 -19.76
N SER A 75 -14.74 -17.06 -19.21
CA SER A 75 -15.27 -18.23 -19.94
C SER A 75 -16.20 -17.88 -21.11
N LYS A 76 -16.77 -16.66 -21.10
CA LYS A 76 -17.66 -16.14 -22.17
C LYS A 76 -16.90 -15.29 -23.20
N LEU A 77 -15.64 -14.99 -22.94
CA LEU A 77 -14.78 -14.22 -23.83
C LEU A 77 -13.93 -15.17 -24.67
N PRO A 78 -13.42 -14.73 -25.83
CA PRO A 78 -12.55 -15.55 -26.66
C PRO A 78 -11.23 -15.86 -25.95
N LYS A 79 -10.74 -17.09 -26.11
CA LYS A 79 -9.67 -17.64 -25.26
C LYS A 79 -8.29 -17.28 -25.76
N ASP A 80 -8.09 -17.28 -27.07
CA ASP A 80 -6.80 -17.00 -27.69
C ASP A 80 -6.81 -15.70 -28.52
N HIS A 81 -5.61 -15.29 -28.93
CA HIS A 81 -5.43 -14.05 -29.68
C HIS A 81 -6.02 -14.11 -31.09
N GLU A 82 -6.10 -15.29 -31.70
CA GLU A 82 -6.62 -15.45 -33.05
C GLU A 82 -8.14 -15.28 -33.05
N GLU A 83 -8.83 -15.83 -32.04
CA GLU A 83 -10.26 -15.59 -31.83
C GLU A 83 -10.56 -14.13 -31.48
N ARG A 84 -9.69 -13.46 -30.69
CA ARG A 84 -9.87 -12.05 -30.28
C ARG A 84 -9.59 -11.06 -31.41
N TYR A 85 -8.54 -11.30 -32.19
CA TYR A 85 -7.94 -10.30 -33.08
C TYR A 85 -7.73 -10.77 -34.51
N GLY A 86 -7.95 -12.04 -34.85
CA GLY A 86 -7.73 -12.59 -36.20
C GLY A 86 -8.57 -11.91 -37.29
N GLN A 87 -9.68 -11.27 -36.92
CA GLN A 87 -10.53 -10.47 -37.82
C GLN A 87 -10.24 -8.96 -37.75
N CYS A 88 -9.34 -8.52 -36.87
CA CYS A 88 -9.01 -7.11 -36.69
C CYS A 88 -8.07 -6.64 -37.82
N PRO A 89 -8.48 -5.67 -38.66
CA PRO A 89 -7.67 -5.23 -39.80
C PRO A 89 -6.29 -4.69 -39.38
N PHE A 90 -6.19 -4.08 -38.20
CA PHE A 90 -4.92 -3.62 -37.67
C PHE A 90 -4.00 -4.82 -37.33
N TYR A 91 -4.51 -5.79 -36.59
CA TYR A 91 -3.75 -6.97 -36.16
C TYR A 91 -3.24 -7.78 -37.34
N MET A 92 -4.07 -7.97 -38.38
CA MET A 92 -3.71 -8.71 -39.58
C MET A 92 -2.52 -8.09 -40.34
N LYS A 93 -2.38 -6.76 -40.29
CA LYS A 93 -1.32 -6.00 -40.98
C LYS A 93 0.01 -5.97 -40.24
N LEU A 94 0.05 -6.40 -38.99
CA LEU A 94 1.28 -6.44 -38.19
C LEU A 94 2.24 -7.51 -38.74
N ASP A 95 3.54 -7.21 -38.69
CA ASP A 95 4.60 -8.19 -38.88
C ASP A 95 4.65 -9.20 -37.70
N ASP A 96 5.29 -10.34 -37.91
CA ASP A 96 5.31 -11.45 -36.93
C ASP A 96 5.99 -11.07 -35.59
N GLU A 97 7.03 -10.23 -35.62
CA GLU A 97 7.71 -9.77 -34.40
C GLU A 97 6.80 -8.85 -33.58
N THR A 98 6.11 -7.92 -34.25
CA THR A 98 5.15 -7.02 -33.65
C THR A 98 3.92 -7.75 -33.14
N LYS A 99 3.41 -8.76 -33.87
CA LYS A 99 2.32 -9.64 -33.38
C LYS A 99 2.75 -10.39 -32.12
N THR A 100 3.96 -10.95 -32.10
CA THR A 100 4.50 -11.65 -30.93
C THR A 100 4.56 -10.72 -29.73
N CYS A 101 5.10 -9.49 -29.91
CA CYS A 101 5.15 -8.49 -28.85
C CYS A 101 3.75 -8.09 -28.37
N PHE A 102 2.82 -7.82 -29.28
CA PHE A 102 1.42 -7.52 -28.97
C PHE A 102 0.79 -8.62 -28.12
N ASN A 103 0.90 -9.87 -28.56
CA ASN A 103 0.31 -11.03 -27.86
C ASN A 103 0.93 -11.24 -26.47
N THR A 104 2.25 -11.04 -26.32
CA THR A 104 2.91 -11.13 -25.02
C THR A 104 2.38 -10.10 -24.04
N VAL A 105 2.27 -8.83 -24.48
CA VAL A 105 1.79 -7.75 -23.61
C VAL A 105 0.33 -7.94 -23.28
N GLU A 106 -0.52 -8.21 -24.28
CA GLU A 106 -1.94 -8.44 -24.07
C GLU A 106 -2.21 -9.57 -23.09
N LYS A 107 -1.52 -10.70 -23.27
CA LYS A 107 -1.63 -11.85 -22.37
C LYS A 107 -1.29 -11.46 -20.94
N GLY A 108 -0.16 -10.81 -20.71
CA GLY A 108 0.23 -10.39 -19.36
C GLY A 108 -0.77 -9.44 -18.72
N LEU A 109 -1.33 -8.49 -19.49
CA LEU A 109 -2.40 -7.61 -19.00
C LEU A 109 -3.70 -8.37 -18.72
N SER A 110 -4.06 -9.35 -19.56
CA SER A 110 -5.20 -10.23 -19.35
C SER A 110 -5.05 -11.06 -18.07
N ASP A 111 -3.87 -11.64 -17.83
CA ASP A 111 -3.57 -12.43 -16.64
C ASP A 111 -3.73 -11.59 -15.36
N ILE A 112 -3.19 -10.36 -15.35
CA ILE A 112 -3.37 -9.41 -14.25
C ILE A 112 -4.87 -9.06 -14.07
N ALA A 113 -5.61 -8.84 -15.16
CA ALA A 113 -7.04 -8.55 -15.09
C ALA A 113 -7.85 -9.72 -14.49
N ILE A 114 -7.49 -10.97 -14.82
CA ILE A 114 -8.11 -12.17 -14.25
C ILE A 114 -7.90 -12.22 -12.72
N ILE A 115 -6.68 -11.94 -12.25
CA ILE A 115 -6.32 -11.96 -10.81
C ILE A 115 -7.07 -10.86 -10.04
N ILE A 116 -7.13 -9.65 -10.60
CA ILE A 116 -7.70 -8.48 -9.93
C ILE A 116 -9.23 -8.49 -9.91
N LYS A 117 -9.87 -9.09 -10.91
CA LYS A 117 -11.34 -9.11 -11.00
C LYS A 117 -12.06 -9.60 -9.74
N PRO A 118 -11.76 -10.77 -9.15
CA PRO A 118 -12.46 -11.24 -7.95
C PRO A 118 -12.28 -10.28 -6.77
N ILE A 119 -11.13 -9.61 -6.70
CA ILE A 119 -10.84 -8.59 -5.69
C ILE A 119 -11.76 -7.38 -5.86
N LEU A 120 -11.90 -6.85 -7.08
CA LEU A 120 -12.75 -5.70 -7.37
C LEU A 120 -14.25 -5.97 -7.14
N LYS A 121 -14.67 -7.23 -7.23
CA LYS A 121 -16.06 -7.64 -6.93
C LYS A 121 -16.33 -7.80 -5.44
N SER A 122 -15.30 -7.77 -4.59
CA SER A 122 -15.49 -7.77 -3.14
C SER A 122 -15.99 -6.40 -2.66
N GLU A 123 -16.87 -6.38 -1.66
CA GLU A 123 -17.41 -5.12 -1.10
C GLU A 123 -16.31 -4.27 -0.44
N ASP A 124 -15.21 -4.89 -0.02
CA ASP A 124 -14.11 -4.23 0.66
C ASP A 124 -12.97 -3.86 -0.29
N TYR A 125 -13.20 -3.80 -1.62
CA TYR A 125 -12.13 -3.58 -2.61
C TYR A 125 -11.27 -2.31 -2.35
N GLU A 126 -11.83 -1.28 -1.70
CA GLU A 126 -11.11 -0.03 -1.34
C GLU A 126 -10.17 -0.18 -0.13
N ASN A 127 -10.40 -1.20 0.70
CA ASN A 127 -9.40 -1.64 1.67
C ASN A 127 -8.30 -2.45 0.97
N VAL A 128 -8.50 -2.85 -0.29
CA VAL A 128 -7.61 -3.72 -1.07
C VAL A 128 -6.54 -3.00 -1.81
N TYR A 129 -7.02 -2.12 -2.65
CA TYR A 129 -6.15 -1.34 -3.45
C TYR A 129 -6.45 0.10 -3.09
N SER A 130 -5.40 0.79 -2.64
CA SER A 130 -5.47 2.24 -2.54
C SER A 130 -5.98 2.80 -3.86
N ARG A 131 -6.71 3.93 -3.80
CA ARG A 131 -7.22 4.56 -5.03
C ARG A 131 -6.08 4.92 -5.98
N SER A 132 -4.92 5.26 -5.44
CA SER A 132 -3.64 5.40 -6.14
C SER A 132 -3.25 4.14 -6.92
N LEU A 133 -3.22 2.98 -6.25
CA LEU A 133 -2.82 1.72 -6.87
C LEU A 133 -3.81 1.29 -7.95
N LEU A 134 -5.13 1.39 -7.68
CA LEU A 134 -6.16 1.16 -8.70
C LEU A 134 -5.98 2.05 -9.91
N ARG A 135 -5.71 3.35 -9.72
CA ARG A 135 -5.53 4.29 -10.82
C ARG A 135 -4.31 3.92 -11.68
N LYS A 136 -3.20 3.50 -11.06
CA LYS A 136 -2.01 3.04 -11.80
C LYS A 136 -2.27 1.72 -12.55
N ILE A 137 -3.00 0.77 -11.95
CA ILE A 137 -3.40 -0.50 -12.58
C ILE A 137 -4.32 -0.24 -13.78
N PHE A 138 -5.36 0.57 -13.62
CA PHE A 138 -6.23 0.92 -14.75
C PHE A 138 -5.51 1.80 -15.77
N GLY A 139 -4.53 2.60 -15.36
CA GLY A 139 -3.62 3.30 -16.27
C GLY A 139 -2.78 2.34 -17.13
N LEU A 140 -2.36 1.20 -16.56
CA LEU A 140 -1.70 0.13 -17.29
C LEU A 140 -2.65 -0.51 -18.32
N PHE A 141 -3.89 -0.86 -17.93
CA PHE A 141 -4.89 -1.39 -18.87
C PHE A 141 -5.30 -0.40 -19.96
N ASN A 142 -5.27 0.90 -19.66
CA ASN A 142 -5.55 1.99 -20.60
C ASN A 142 -4.30 2.44 -21.39
N SER A 143 -3.18 1.70 -21.30
CA SER A 143 -2.01 1.98 -22.13
C SER A 143 -2.08 1.21 -23.44
N GLN A 144 -1.88 1.92 -24.55
CA GLN A 144 -1.78 1.30 -25.86
C GLN A 144 -0.41 0.60 -25.98
N TYR A 145 -0.32 -0.56 -26.63
CA TYR A 145 0.96 -1.28 -26.82
C TYR A 145 1.26 -1.60 -28.28
N ILE A 146 0.45 -1.05 -29.17
CA ILE A 146 0.66 -1.09 -30.61
C ILE A 146 1.93 -0.33 -31.00
N ASN A 147 2.06 0.91 -30.53
CA ASN A 147 3.15 1.80 -30.89
C ASN A 147 4.28 1.76 -29.85
N ARG A 148 5.47 2.24 -30.26
CA ARG A 148 6.66 2.30 -29.40
C ARG A 148 6.43 3.14 -28.14
N GLU A 149 5.78 4.29 -28.28
CA GLU A 149 5.52 5.21 -27.16
C GLU A 149 4.67 4.55 -26.08
N GLY A 150 3.59 3.87 -26.48
CA GLY A 150 2.73 3.13 -25.57
C GLY A 150 3.44 1.93 -24.93
N ARG A 151 4.27 1.21 -25.69
CA ARG A 151 5.16 0.15 -25.16
C ARG A 151 6.13 0.66 -24.10
N LEU A 152 6.80 1.79 -24.35
CA LEU A 152 7.67 2.44 -23.35
C LEU A 152 6.87 2.84 -22.11
N LYS A 153 5.67 3.38 -22.32
CA LYS A 153 4.80 3.79 -21.24
C LYS A 153 4.43 2.60 -20.36
N ILE A 154 4.05 1.46 -20.94
CA ILE A 154 3.75 0.23 -20.19
C ILE A 154 4.92 -0.18 -19.31
N LEU A 155 6.15 -0.20 -19.84
CA LEU A 155 7.33 -0.54 -19.04
C LEU A 155 7.52 0.44 -17.88
N LYS A 156 7.34 1.74 -18.11
CA LYS A 156 7.38 2.77 -17.06
C LYS A 156 6.27 2.59 -16.01
N THR A 157 5.06 2.25 -16.45
CA THR A 157 3.92 2.00 -15.56
C THR A 157 4.13 0.72 -14.74
N ILE A 158 4.65 -0.35 -15.34
CA ILE A 158 5.00 -1.60 -14.63
C ILE A 158 6.07 -1.31 -13.56
N ARG A 159 7.14 -0.57 -13.91
CA ARG A 159 8.15 -0.13 -12.93
C ARG A 159 7.52 0.67 -11.78
N SER A 160 6.70 1.67 -12.11
CA SER A 160 6.03 2.52 -11.11
C SER A 160 5.07 1.73 -10.22
N LEU A 161 4.38 0.72 -10.77
CA LEU A 161 3.55 -0.20 -10.00
C LEU A 161 4.39 -1.04 -9.04
N GLY A 162 5.50 -1.60 -9.49
CA GLY A 162 6.43 -2.35 -8.63
C GLY A 162 6.97 -1.50 -7.47
N GLU A 163 7.37 -0.26 -7.75
CA GLU A 163 7.82 0.69 -6.74
C GLU A 163 6.71 1.02 -5.74
N HIS A 164 5.50 1.27 -6.22
CA HIS A 164 4.35 1.56 -5.38
C HIS A 164 3.98 0.39 -4.46
N ILE A 165 3.93 -0.84 -5.00
CA ILE A 165 3.68 -2.06 -4.21
C ILE A 165 4.79 -2.25 -3.16
N CYS A 166 6.05 -2.01 -3.52
CA CYS A 166 7.18 -2.10 -2.59
C CYS A 166 7.06 -1.08 -1.44
N ILE A 167 6.67 0.16 -1.73
CA ILE A 167 6.44 1.20 -0.73
C ILE A 167 5.23 0.85 0.15
N ASP A 168 4.12 0.39 -0.43
CA ASP A 168 2.94 0.00 0.33
C ASP A 168 3.22 -1.19 1.26
N LEU A 169 4.01 -2.17 0.80
CA LEU A 169 4.57 -3.23 1.63
C LEU A 169 5.41 -2.67 2.78
N TYR A 170 6.33 -1.76 2.50
CA TYR A 170 7.18 -1.14 3.51
C TYR A 170 6.33 -0.39 4.55
N VAL A 171 5.46 0.52 4.13
CA VAL A 171 4.64 1.40 4.99
C VAL A 171 3.70 0.60 5.87
N SER A 172 2.99 -0.36 5.28
CA SER A 172 1.99 -1.16 6.00
C SER A 172 2.62 -2.11 7.02
N ASN A 173 3.94 -2.37 6.89
CA ASN A 173 4.73 -3.15 7.84
C ASN A 173 5.23 -2.33 9.04
N GLN A 174 5.05 -1.01 9.04
CA GLN A 174 5.47 -0.09 10.10
C GLN A 174 4.33 0.22 11.08
N ILE A 175 4.69 0.60 12.31
CA ILE A 175 3.73 1.18 13.25
C ILE A 175 3.46 2.64 12.81
N PRO A 176 2.21 3.05 12.49
CA PRO A 176 1.92 4.35 11.91
C PRO A 176 2.47 5.54 12.72
N GLN A 177 2.39 5.47 14.05
CA GLN A 177 2.93 6.51 14.93
C GLN A 177 4.46 6.60 14.86
N GLN A 178 5.16 5.47 14.77
CA GLN A 178 6.61 5.45 14.62
C GLN A 178 7.03 6.00 13.26
N LEU A 179 6.29 5.64 12.21
CA LEU A 179 6.53 6.13 10.86
C LEU A 179 6.31 7.64 10.76
N LYS A 180 5.23 8.17 11.35
CA LYS A 180 4.97 9.61 11.50
C LYS A 180 6.12 10.31 12.22
N ASN A 181 6.56 9.78 13.36
CA ASN A 181 7.66 10.38 14.12
C ASN A 181 8.98 10.38 13.32
N LYS A 182 9.27 9.28 12.62
CA LYS A 182 10.44 9.16 11.75
C LYS A 182 10.38 10.19 10.61
N ALA A 183 9.21 10.37 9.99
CA ALA A 183 9.03 11.33 8.91
C ALA A 183 9.29 12.76 9.34
N TRP A 184 8.74 13.16 10.49
CA TRP A 184 8.98 14.49 11.02
C TRP A 184 10.43 14.72 11.43
N SER A 185 11.07 13.70 12.03
CA SER A 185 12.50 13.77 12.34
C SER A 185 13.36 14.02 11.10
N ILE A 186 13.03 13.38 9.98
CA ILE A 186 13.75 13.53 8.70
C ILE A 186 13.56 14.93 8.10
N VAL A 187 12.33 15.46 8.17
CA VAL A 187 12.01 16.82 7.69
C VAL A 187 12.61 17.92 8.62
N GLY A 188 13.34 17.51 9.67
CA GLY A 188 14.01 18.41 10.62
C GLY A 188 13.11 18.93 11.73
N PHE A 189 11.88 18.41 11.84
CA PHE A 189 11.00 18.69 12.95
C PHE A 189 11.32 17.75 14.13
N THR A 190 11.64 18.31 15.30
CA THR A 190 11.55 17.55 16.55
C THR A 190 10.08 17.45 16.97
N SER A 191 9.71 16.46 17.80
CA SER A 191 8.32 16.19 18.21
C SER A 191 7.58 17.37 18.86
N ARG A 192 8.28 18.45 19.24
CA ARG A 192 7.71 19.69 19.80
C ARG A 192 7.59 20.85 18.80
N LYS A 193 8.14 20.72 17.59
CA LYS A 193 8.23 21.80 16.58
C LYS A 193 7.24 21.66 15.44
N PHE A 194 6.49 20.55 15.38
CA PHE A 194 5.60 20.25 14.27
C PHE A 194 4.18 20.74 14.55
N TYR A 195 3.67 21.60 13.67
CA TYR A 195 2.27 22.04 13.71
C TYR A 195 1.35 21.02 13.04
N GLU A 196 0.21 20.75 13.66
CA GLU A 196 -0.86 19.95 13.02
C GLU A 196 -1.38 20.63 11.73
N PRO A 197 -2.01 19.89 10.81
CA PRO A 197 -2.45 20.40 9.51
C PRO A 197 -3.18 21.77 9.58
N ALA A 198 -4.10 21.93 10.52
CA ALA A 198 -4.86 23.17 10.70
C ALA A 198 -3.98 24.36 11.09
N MET A 199 -2.93 24.14 11.88
CA MET A 199 -2.03 25.21 12.31
C MET A 199 -1.01 25.56 11.23
N GLN A 200 -0.52 24.59 10.44
CA GLN A 200 0.29 24.88 9.26
C GLN A 200 -0.45 25.77 8.26
N GLU A 201 -1.72 25.48 8.04
CA GLU A 201 -2.58 26.25 7.14
C GLU A 201 -2.68 27.72 7.58
N LYS A 202 -2.91 27.95 8.88
CA LYS A 202 -2.93 29.30 9.46
C LYS A 202 -1.58 30.02 9.31
N VAL A 203 -0.45 29.33 9.48
CA VAL A 203 0.89 29.89 9.30
C VAL A 203 1.08 30.34 7.86
N LEU A 204 0.82 29.47 6.88
CA LEU A 204 0.98 29.78 5.45
C LEU A 204 0.08 30.94 5.03
N GLN A 205 -1.17 30.97 5.48
CA GLN A 205 -2.08 32.07 5.18
C GLN A 205 -1.61 33.40 5.76
N ASN A 206 -1.09 33.42 6.98
CA ASN A 206 -0.55 34.65 7.57
C ASN A 206 0.75 35.13 6.91
N ILE A 207 1.59 34.22 6.41
CA ILE A 207 2.76 34.59 5.60
C ILE A 207 2.30 35.32 4.33
N VAL A 208 1.29 34.79 3.63
CA VAL A 208 0.73 35.45 2.44
C VAL A 208 0.15 36.81 2.77
N VAL A 209 -0.69 36.91 3.80
CA VAL A 209 -1.29 38.19 4.25
C VAL A 209 -0.23 39.22 4.58
N PHE A 210 0.87 38.83 5.23
CA PHE A 210 1.99 39.73 5.50
C PHE A 210 2.57 40.33 4.22
N PHE A 211 2.87 39.49 3.21
CA PHE A 211 3.49 39.91 1.95
C PHE A 211 2.53 40.50 0.91
N GLN A 212 1.23 40.55 1.21
CA GLN A 212 0.27 41.38 0.46
C GLN A 212 0.41 42.87 0.82
N SER A 213 0.83 43.17 2.05
CA SER A 213 0.98 44.55 2.54
C SER A 213 2.44 45.02 2.58
N HIS A 214 3.41 44.11 2.42
CA HIS A 214 4.85 44.40 2.50
C HIS A 214 5.58 43.75 1.33
N GLU A 215 6.44 44.52 0.63
CA GLU A 215 7.23 43.99 -0.47
C GLU A 215 8.39 43.10 0.01
N ALA A 216 9.14 43.56 1.01
CA ALA A 216 10.26 42.81 1.60
C ALA A 216 10.34 43.03 3.11
N SER A 217 10.81 42.01 3.85
CA SER A 217 10.97 42.10 5.31
C SER A 217 12.09 41.22 5.83
N ARG A 218 12.53 41.49 7.07
CA ARG A 218 13.41 40.58 7.80
C ARG A 218 12.60 39.38 8.29
N THR A 219 13.17 38.19 8.21
CA THR A 219 12.52 36.95 8.65
C THR A 219 11.98 37.03 10.09
N ALA A 220 12.72 37.66 11.00
CA ALA A 220 12.29 37.85 12.39
C ALA A 220 10.96 38.61 12.53
N HIS A 221 10.74 39.65 11.72
CA HIS A 221 9.50 40.42 11.75
C HIS A 221 8.34 39.62 11.16
N VAL A 222 8.57 38.84 10.09
CA VAL A 222 7.55 37.92 9.56
C VAL A 222 7.13 36.91 10.63
N ILE A 223 8.10 36.31 11.33
CA ILE A 223 7.83 35.36 12.43
C ILE A 223 7.01 36.02 13.53
N GLU A 224 7.38 37.23 13.98
CA GLU A 224 6.65 37.94 15.03
C GLU A 224 5.21 38.28 14.62
N PHE A 225 5.00 38.71 13.37
CA PHE A 225 3.67 38.98 12.84
C PHE A 225 2.80 37.72 12.83
N VAL A 226 3.31 36.63 12.24
CA VAL A 226 2.57 35.35 12.15
C VAL A 226 2.26 34.84 13.55
N LYS A 227 3.26 34.80 14.43
CA LYS A 227 3.15 34.37 15.83
C LYS A 227 2.01 35.09 16.57
N LYS A 228 1.93 36.42 16.43
CA LYS A 228 0.88 37.24 17.03
C LYS A 228 -0.52 36.89 16.50
N ASN A 229 -0.65 36.65 15.19
CA ASN A 229 -1.95 36.39 14.57
C ASN A 229 -2.49 34.99 14.84
N ILE A 230 -1.61 33.99 14.97
CA ILE A 230 -2.02 32.61 15.28
C ILE A 230 -2.08 32.31 16.78
N GLN A 231 -1.75 33.28 17.63
CA GLN A 231 -1.75 33.19 19.10
C GLN A 231 -0.80 32.11 19.65
N GLU A 232 0.35 31.93 18.98
CA GLU A 232 1.39 30.99 19.41
C GLU A 232 2.51 31.70 20.15
N ASN A 233 3.20 31.00 21.06
CA ASN A 233 4.27 31.58 21.87
C ASN A 233 5.68 31.24 21.35
N ASP A 234 5.84 30.09 20.69
CA ASP A 234 7.12 29.64 20.13
C ASP A 234 7.19 29.92 18.62
N GLY A 235 8.18 30.71 18.22
CA GLY A 235 8.43 31.05 16.81
C GLY A 235 9.28 30.02 16.06
N ALA A 236 9.83 29.00 16.74
CA ALA A 236 10.76 28.05 16.14
C ALA A 236 10.12 27.21 15.01
N ALA A 237 8.87 26.78 15.20
CA ALA A 237 8.12 26.04 14.18
C ALA A 237 7.83 26.91 12.94
N ILE A 238 7.46 28.18 13.14
CA ILE A 238 7.24 29.15 12.06
C ILE A 238 8.55 29.40 11.28
N ALA A 239 9.66 29.59 12.00
CA ALA A 239 10.97 29.78 11.40
C ALA A 239 11.34 28.59 10.49
N HIS A 240 11.15 27.36 10.99
CA HIS A 240 11.40 26.14 10.23
C HIS A 240 10.53 26.04 8.97
N MET A 241 9.25 26.41 9.05
CA MET A 241 8.39 26.47 7.86
C MET A 241 8.89 27.48 6.81
N ILE A 242 9.38 28.66 7.25
CA ILE A 242 10.00 29.65 6.35
C ILE A 242 11.30 29.11 5.74
N ASP A 243 12.07 28.32 6.48
CA ASP A 243 13.28 27.67 5.96
C ASP A 243 12.95 26.61 4.90
N ILE A 244 11.90 25.80 5.10
CA ILE A 244 11.38 24.86 4.09
C ILE A 244 11.00 25.62 2.81
N LEU A 245 10.18 26.67 2.93
CA LEU A 245 9.76 27.51 1.80
C LEU A 245 10.97 28.18 1.09
N SER A 246 11.96 28.62 1.86
CA SER A 246 13.22 29.13 1.31
C SER A 246 13.96 28.07 0.50
N GLY A 247 13.97 26.81 0.95
CA GLY A 247 14.55 25.67 0.24
C GLY A 247 13.83 25.30 -1.06
N LYS A 248 12.60 25.80 -1.27
CA LYS A 248 11.85 25.71 -2.55
C LYS A 248 11.98 26.98 -3.39
N SER A 249 12.82 27.93 -2.96
CA SER A 249 13.00 29.24 -3.62
C SER A 249 11.72 30.07 -3.67
N CYS A 250 10.81 29.93 -2.70
CA CYS A 250 9.63 30.77 -2.63
C CYS A 250 9.95 32.24 -2.32
N PHE A 251 11.10 32.49 -1.69
CA PHE A 251 11.58 33.82 -1.33
C PHE A 251 12.78 34.24 -2.17
N ILE A 252 12.80 35.50 -2.58
CA ILE A 252 13.99 36.19 -3.08
C ILE A 252 14.74 36.75 -1.86
N LYS A 253 16.02 36.39 -1.73
CA LYS A 253 16.87 36.84 -0.62
C LYS A 253 17.76 37.99 -1.07
N THR A 254 17.59 39.16 -0.46
CA THR A 254 18.43 40.34 -0.72
C THR A 254 19.37 40.57 0.46
N ARG A 255 20.69 40.47 0.21
CA ARG A 255 21.71 40.66 1.25
C ARG A 255 22.05 42.15 1.39
N MET A 256 21.77 42.71 2.55
CA MET A 256 22.22 44.04 2.95
C MET A 256 23.49 43.94 3.80
N LYS A 257 24.15 45.07 4.07
CA LYS A 257 25.43 45.12 4.82
C LYS A 257 25.37 44.38 6.17
N ASN A 258 24.25 44.51 6.90
CA ASN A 258 24.12 43.99 8.27
C ASN A 258 22.93 43.03 8.47
N TYR A 259 22.14 42.75 7.44
CA TYR A 259 20.95 41.88 7.53
C TYR A 259 20.53 41.34 6.15
N SER A 260 19.63 40.37 6.13
CA SER A 260 19.01 39.86 4.91
C SER A 260 17.52 40.17 4.91
N LEU A 261 16.99 40.54 3.75
CA LEU A 261 15.56 40.68 3.50
C LEU A 261 15.07 39.48 2.69
N ILE A 262 13.85 39.08 2.97
CA ILE A 262 13.09 38.11 2.17
C ILE A 262 11.90 38.83 1.53
N GLU A 263 11.70 38.56 0.25
CA GLU A 263 10.52 38.95 -0.53
C GLU A 263 9.85 37.69 -1.04
N LEU A 264 8.53 37.59 -0.91
CA LEU A 264 7.76 36.47 -1.45
C LEU A 264 7.53 36.66 -2.95
N GLN A 265 7.96 35.70 -3.77
CA GLN A 265 7.75 35.79 -5.23
C GLN A 265 6.27 35.89 -5.57
N GLN A 266 5.95 36.62 -6.64
CA GLN A 266 4.57 36.95 -7.00
C GLN A 266 3.67 35.73 -7.16
N GLN A 267 4.16 34.62 -7.75
CA GLN A 267 3.33 33.42 -7.90
C GLN A 267 2.92 32.76 -6.57
N TYR A 268 3.65 33.01 -5.48
CA TYR A 268 3.40 32.44 -4.15
C TYR A 268 2.62 33.39 -3.21
N LYS A 269 2.20 34.56 -3.70
CA LYS A 269 1.23 35.43 -2.98
C LYS A 269 -0.20 34.88 -3.02
N ILE A 270 -0.39 33.72 -3.64
CA ILE A 270 -1.60 32.90 -3.61
C ILE A 270 -1.34 31.73 -2.64
N LYS A 271 -2.23 31.54 -1.66
CA LYS A 271 -2.03 30.58 -0.56
C LYS A 271 -1.90 29.15 -1.07
N GLU A 272 -2.69 28.79 -2.07
CA GLU A 272 -2.71 27.46 -2.68
C GLU A 272 -1.35 27.14 -3.32
N HIS A 273 -0.79 28.07 -4.09
CA HIS A 273 0.54 27.89 -4.71
C HIS A 273 1.66 27.81 -3.67
N LEU A 274 1.56 28.59 -2.58
CA LEU A 274 2.53 28.51 -1.49
C LEU A 274 2.45 27.15 -0.78
N ARG A 275 1.23 26.61 -0.60
CA ARG A 275 0.99 25.29 -0.03
C ARG A 275 1.55 24.17 -0.91
N ASP A 276 1.31 24.23 -2.22
CA ASP A 276 1.86 23.27 -3.18
C ASP A 276 3.40 23.23 -3.12
N ALA A 277 4.03 24.41 -3.06
CA ALA A 277 5.47 24.52 -2.94
C ALA A 277 6.00 23.96 -1.61
N TYR A 278 5.27 24.19 -0.52
CA TYR A 278 5.59 23.67 0.81
C TYR A 278 5.52 22.13 0.85
N ASP A 279 4.41 21.54 0.38
CA ASP A 279 4.21 20.09 0.34
C ASP A 279 5.25 19.40 -0.55
N GLU A 280 5.48 19.94 -1.77
CA GLU A 280 6.51 19.44 -2.68
C GLU A 280 7.88 19.42 -2.01
N LYS A 281 8.20 20.45 -1.21
CA LYS A 281 9.48 20.51 -0.51
C LYS A 281 9.58 19.52 0.64
N ILE A 282 8.53 19.33 1.42
CA ILE A 282 8.49 18.33 2.49
C ILE A 282 8.76 16.94 1.91
N ILE A 283 8.04 16.57 0.86
CA ILE A 283 8.18 15.25 0.22
C ILE A 283 9.58 15.12 -0.39
N GLN A 284 10.11 16.18 -1.02
CA GLN A 284 11.48 16.19 -1.54
C GLN A 284 12.53 15.96 -0.45
N ILE A 285 12.40 16.59 0.72
CA ILE A 285 13.33 16.37 1.84
C ILE A 285 13.29 14.91 2.29
N ALA A 286 12.09 14.35 2.47
CA ALA A 286 11.92 12.95 2.85
C ALA A 286 12.56 12.00 1.83
N PHE A 287 12.34 12.24 0.52
CA PHE A 287 12.90 11.43 -0.56
C PHE A 287 14.43 11.49 -0.59
N ASN A 288 15.02 12.67 -0.39
CA ASN A 288 16.47 12.85 -0.35
C ASN A 288 17.12 12.04 0.78
N GLU A 289 16.48 12.02 1.95
CA GLU A 289 16.88 11.21 3.11
C GLU A 289 16.45 9.74 2.99
N GLY A 290 15.90 9.36 1.84
CA GLY A 290 15.53 8.00 1.49
C GLY A 290 14.22 7.51 2.11
N MET A 291 13.43 8.36 2.77
CA MET A 291 12.11 7.98 3.26
C MET A 291 11.06 8.07 2.15
N LEU A 292 10.43 6.93 1.87
CA LEU A 292 9.39 6.80 0.86
C LEU A 292 8.09 6.40 1.54
N LEU A 293 7.05 7.20 1.32
CA LEU A 293 5.72 7.00 1.90
C LEU A 293 4.71 7.07 0.76
N SER A 294 3.62 6.31 0.88
CA SER A 294 2.53 6.32 -0.10
C SER A 294 1.80 7.67 -0.10
N ALA A 295 1.13 7.98 -1.21
CA ALA A 295 0.36 9.22 -1.33
C ALA A 295 -0.74 9.36 -0.27
N GLY A 296 -1.43 8.25 0.05
CA GLY A 296 -2.41 8.21 1.13
C GLY A 296 -1.79 8.54 2.49
N PHE A 297 -0.57 8.05 2.76
CA PHE A 297 0.12 8.37 4.01
C PHE A 297 0.54 9.84 4.07
N TRP A 298 0.98 10.44 2.96
CA TRP A 298 1.26 11.88 2.89
C TRP A 298 -0.01 12.72 3.10
N SER A 299 -1.15 12.32 2.52
CA SER A 299 -2.44 12.96 2.78
C SER A 299 -2.83 12.87 4.25
N LEU A 300 -2.64 11.70 4.88
CA LEU A 300 -2.84 11.54 6.32
C LEU A 300 -1.93 12.48 7.13
N LEU A 301 -0.64 12.55 6.80
CA LEU A 301 0.34 13.37 7.53
C LEU A 301 0.08 14.87 7.42
N LEU A 302 -0.24 15.36 6.23
CA LEU A 302 -0.30 16.78 5.91
C LEU A 302 -1.71 17.36 5.98
N TYR A 303 -2.73 16.51 5.93
CA TYR A 303 -4.13 16.92 5.80
C TYR A 303 -5.13 16.13 6.68
N GLY A 304 -4.71 15.06 7.35
CA GLY A 304 -5.60 14.29 8.22
C GLY A 304 -6.53 13.30 7.51
N ASN A 305 -6.11 12.81 6.33
CA ASN A 305 -6.75 11.75 5.53
C ASN A 305 -7.95 12.20 4.68
N ASP A 306 -7.69 13.05 3.68
CA ASP A 306 -8.65 13.43 2.65
C ASP A 306 -8.29 12.82 1.29
N THR A 307 -9.28 12.24 0.62
CA THR A 307 -9.15 11.66 -0.72
C THR A 307 -8.77 12.68 -1.79
N GLN A 308 -9.14 13.96 -1.63
CA GLN A 308 -8.76 15.02 -2.57
C GLN A 308 -7.25 15.29 -2.53
N TYR A 309 -6.67 15.32 -1.33
CA TYR A 309 -5.24 15.56 -1.14
C TYR A 309 -4.39 14.35 -1.52
N GLU A 310 -4.91 13.12 -1.45
CA GLU A 310 -4.20 11.92 -1.94
C GLU A 310 -3.81 12.05 -3.42
N LEU A 311 -4.75 12.48 -4.27
CA LEU A 311 -4.51 12.75 -5.69
C LEU A 311 -3.44 13.83 -5.93
N GLN A 312 -3.41 14.85 -5.08
CA GLN A 312 -2.39 15.90 -5.15
C GLN A 312 -1.02 15.36 -4.74
N MET A 313 -0.95 14.55 -3.67
CA MET A 313 0.29 13.92 -3.22
C MET A 313 0.86 12.98 -4.29
N GLU A 314 0.01 12.21 -4.98
CA GLU A 314 0.45 11.37 -6.10
C GLU A 314 1.13 12.17 -7.21
N LYS A 315 0.54 13.30 -7.62
CA LYS A 315 1.13 14.16 -8.65
C LYS A 315 2.49 14.70 -8.24
N ILE A 316 2.64 15.07 -6.97
CA ILE A 316 3.91 15.55 -6.41
C ILE A 316 4.93 14.41 -6.40
N ILE A 317 4.55 13.21 -5.93
CA ILE A 317 5.41 12.02 -5.92
C ILE A 317 5.86 11.68 -7.33
N ASP A 318 4.94 11.52 -8.28
CA ASP A 318 5.27 11.18 -9.67
C ASP A 318 6.23 12.22 -10.29
N LYS A 319 6.02 13.52 -10.03
CA LYS A 319 6.93 14.60 -10.45
C LYS A 319 8.33 14.46 -9.86
N LEU A 320 8.44 14.18 -8.56
CA LEU A 320 9.71 14.04 -7.86
C LEU A 320 10.43 12.74 -8.23
N SER A 321 9.68 11.66 -8.48
CA SER A 321 10.25 10.36 -8.84
C SER A 321 10.96 10.38 -10.20
N ILE A 322 10.49 11.19 -11.15
CA ILE A 322 11.17 11.39 -12.43
C ILE A 322 12.59 11.94 -12.23
N SER A 323 12.80 12.78 -11.21
CA SER A 323 14.09 13.44 -10.97
C SER A 323 15.10 12.60 -10.17
N THR A 324 14.69 11.44 -9.65
CA THR A 324 15.50 10.65 -8.70
C THR A 324 15.53 9.19 -9.11
N THR A 325 16.56 8.79 -9.86
CA THR A 325 16.64 7.48 -10.52
C THR A 325 16.85 6.29 -9.57
N ASP A 326 17.30 6.52 -8.33
CA ASP A 326 17.63 5.47 -7.35
C ASP A 326 16.53 5.24 -6.30
N LEU A 327 15.35 5.87 -6.42
CA LEU A 327 14.27 5.74 -5.43
C LEU A 327 13.81 4.29 -5.27
N PHE A 328 13.62 3.57 -6.36
CA PHE A 328 13.17 2.17 -6.29
C PHE A 328 14.22 1.29 -5.59
N ASP A 329 15.50 1.47 -5.87
CA ASP A 329 16.56 0.73 -5.15
C ASP A 329 16.57 1.04 -3.65
N ARG A 330 16.31 2.31 -3.28
CA ARG A 330 16.15 2.70 -1.87
C ARG A 330 14.91 2.06 -1.24
N SER A 331 13.77 2.00 -1.94
CA SER A 331 12.55 1.37 -1.42
C SER A 331 12.74 -0.13 -1.20
N ILE A 332 13.43 -0.81 -2.13
CA ILE A 332 13.77 -2.24 -2.01
C ILE A 332 14.65 -2.47 -0.78
N LYS A 333 15.65 -1.61 -0.56
CA LYS A 333 16.50 -1.71 0.63
C LYS A 333 15.69 -1.52 1.91
N GLN A 334 14.80 -0.54 1.98
CA GLN A 334 13.95 -0.32 3.15
C GLN A 334 13.01 -1.49 3.42
N PHE A 335 12.39 -2.02 2.37
CA PHE A 335 11.57 -3.22 2.45
C PHE A 335 12.38 -4.40 3.00
N ARG A 336 13.57 -4.65 2.44
CA ARG A 336 14.48 -5.73 2.86
C ARG A 336 14.88 -5.60 4.33
N ASP A 337 15.30 -4.40 4.76
CA ASP A 337 15.75 -4.16 6.14
C ASP A 337 14.63 -4.45 7.16
N VAL A 338 13.38 -4.11 6.82
CA VAL A 338 12.20 -4.41 7.66
C VAL A 338 11.86 -5.89 7.65
N ALA A 339 11.98 -6.55 6.50
CA ALA A 339 11.64 -7.96 6.37
C ALA A 339 12.72 -8.91 6.97
N LEU A 340 13.99 -8.47 7.05
CA LEU A 340 15.09 -9.22 7.67
C LEU A 340 15.23 -9.00 9.18
N GLY A 341 14.46 -8.08 9.79
CA GLY A 341 14.47 -7.90 11.24
C GLY A 341 14.29 -9.22 11.99
N SER A 342 15.03 -9.42 13.08
CA SER A 342 15.22 -10.72 13.77
C SER A 342 13.93 -11.44 14.20
N THR A 343 12.82 -10.72 14.28
CA THR A 343 11.48 -11.22 14.64
C THR A 343 10.41 -10.81 13.60
N SER A 344 10.82 -10.50 12.37
CA SER A 344 9.91 -9.93 11.37
C SER A 344 8.99 -11.02 10.80
N PRO A 345 7.65 -10.90 10.96
CA PRO A 345 6.68 -11.79 10.31
C PRO A 345 6.67 -11.64 8.78
N PHE A 346 7.40 -10.66 8.26
CA PHE A 346 7.46 -10.30 6.85
C PHE A 346 8.61 -10.98 6.12
N LYS A 347 9.40 -11.80 6.81
CA LYS A 347 10.44 -12.62 6.20
C LYS A 347 9.94 -13.45 5.01
N PRO A 348 8.71 -14.03 5.01
CA PRO A 348 8.17 -14.73 3.84
C PRO A 348 7.98 -13.81 2.62
N LEU A 349 7.72 -12.51 2.83
CA LEU A 349 7.55 -11.54 1.75
C LEU A 349 8.88 -11.21 1.05
N LEU A 350 10.05 -11.56 1.62
CA LEU A 350 11.34 -11.45 0.94
C LEU A 350 11.39 -12.24 -0.36
N LYS A 351 10.51 -13.24 -0.55
CA LYS A 351 10.38 -13.94 -1.84
C LYS A 351 10.07 -13.00 -3.01
N PHE A 352 9.48 -11.83 -2.74
CA PHE A 352 9.17 -10.80 -3.73
C PHE A 352 10.34 -9.89 -4.09
N GLU A 353 11.41 -9.89 -3.28
CA GLU A 353 12.57 -9.03 -3.47
C GLU A 353 13.18 -9.19 -4.86
N LYS A 354 13.28 -10.42 -5.36
CA LYS A 354 13.77 -10.72 -6.71
C LYS A 354 12.95 -10.01 -7.79
N TYR A 355 11.63 -9.94 -7.63
CA TYR A 355 10.74 -9.31 -8.59
C TYR A 355 10.87 -7.78 -8.51
N PHE A 356 11.02 -7.20 -7.31
CA PHE A 356 11.29 -5.76 -7.20
C PHE A 356 12.63 -5.38 -7.85
N ILE A 357 13.70 -6.15 -7.61
CA ILE A 357 15.01 -5.90 -8.22
C ILE A 357 14.90 -5.97 -9.75
N GLN A 358 14.17 -6.95 -10.27
CA GLN A 358 13.93 -7.11 -11.70
C GLN A 358 13.14 -5.92 -12.29
N LEU A 359 12.11 -5.44 -11.60
CA LEU A 359 11.35 -4.26 -12.02
C LEU A 359 12.18 -2.96 -11.90
N ALA A 360 13.05 -2.85 -10.90
CA ALA A 360 13.97 -1.73 -10.73
C ALA A 360 15.07 -1.67 -11.80
N GLN A 361 15.29 -2.75 -12.56
CA GLN A 361 16.20 -2.78 -13.71
C GLN A 361 15.54 -2.30 -15.01
N ILE A 362 14.24 -2.02 -15.01
CA ILE A 362 13.54 -1.40 -16.14
C ILE A 362 14.09 0.02 -16.31
N GLY A 363 15.11 0.17 -17.15
CA GLY A 363 15.77 1.44 -17.44
C GLY A 363 15.15 2.22 -18.59
N ASP A 364 15.73 3.38 -18.90
CA ASP A 364 15.37 4.13 -20.11
C ASP A 364 15.81 3.33 -21.35
N TYR A 365 14.89 2.55 -21.93
CA TYR A 365 15.14 1.80 -23.15
C TYR A 365 15.40 2.75 -24.32
N LYS A 366 16.68 3.00 -24.60
CA LYS A 366 17.14 3.75 -25.78
C LYS A 366 17.07 2.93 -27.07
N GLN A 367 16.73 1.64 -26.99
CA GLN A 367 16.62 0.76 -28.15
C GLN A 367 15.50 1.24 -29.10
N GLU A 368 15.74 1.14 -30.41
CA GLU A 368 14.76 1.47 -31.44
C GLU A 368 13.57 0.49 -31.42
N HIS A 369 13.83 -0.80 -31.16
CA HIS A 369 12.83 -1.86 -31.14
C HIS A 369 12.60 -2.43 -29.74
N LEU A 370 11.36 -2.37 -29.27
CA LEU A 370 10.90 -3.05 -28.05
C LEU A 370 10.18 -4.34 -28.46
N ASN A 371 10.90 -5.45 -28.39
CA ASN A 371 10.39 -6.77 -28.76
C ASN A 371 9.73 -7.49 -27.57
N ALA A 372 9.08 -8.63 -27.83
CA ALA A 372 8.36 -9.42 -26.84
C ALA A 372 9.22 -9.81 -25.61
N SER A 373 10.50 -10.13 -25.83
CA SER A 373 11.38 -10.64 -24.77
C SER A 373 11.64 -9.63 -23.65
N ILE A 374 11.52 -8.33 -23.95
CA ILE A 374 11.69 -7.26 -22.96
C ILE A 374 10.50 -7.21 -21.99
N PHE A 375 9.32 -7.65 -22.42
CA PHE A 375 8.08 -7.56 -21.65
C PHE A 375 7.81 -8.78 -20.77
N VAL A 376 8.23 -9.97 -21.19
CA VAL A 376 7.96 -11.22 -20.44
C VAL A 376 8.42 -11.11 -18.98
N PRO A 377 9.68 -10.76 -18.68
CA PRO A 377 10.14 -10.79 -17.30
C PRO A 377 9.42 -9.74 -16.42
N PRO A 378 9.25 -8.46 -16.84
CA PRO A 378 8.47 -7.48 -16.07
C PRO A 378 7.01 -7.85 -15.84
N LEU A 379 6.33 -8.44 -16.84
CA LEU A 379 4.93 -8.82 -16.70
C LEU A 379 4.77 -9.99 -15.73
N GLU A 380 5.61 -11.03 -15.82
CA GLU A 380 5.62 -12.14 -14.87
C GLU A 380 5.87 -11.66 -13.44
N ALA A 381 6.88 -10.80 -13.27
CA ALA A 381 7.20 -10.21 -11.96
C ALA A 381 6.02 -9.41 -11.38
N LEU A 382 5.33 -8.61 -12.20
CA LEU A 382 4.16 -7.85 -11.74
C LEU A 382 2.97 -8.76 -11.43
N THR A 383 2.69 -9.77 -12.25
CA THR A 383 1.63 -10.76 -12.00
C THR A 383 1.85 -11.45 -10.65
N GLU A 384 3.07 -11.91 -10.38
CA GLU A 384 3.44 -12.54 -9.12
C GLU A 384 3.29 -11.60 -7.90
N LEU A 385 3.60 -10.31 -8.06
CA LEU A 385 3.43 -9.31 -7.02
C LEU A 385 1.95 -8.98 -6.74
N VAL A 386 1.11 -9.00 -7.77
CA VAL A 386 -0.33 -8.75 -7.65
C VAL A 386 -1.05 -9.96 -7.04
N ASP A 387 -0.56 -11.16 -7.29
CA ASP A 387 -1.18 -12.43 -6.84
C ASP A 387 -0.66 -12.92 -5.46
N GLY A 388 0.65 -12.86 -5.24
CA GLY A 388 1.35 -13.74 -4.29
C GLY A 388 1.14 -13.48 -2.79
N GLU A 389 0.39 -12.45 -2.40
CA GLU A 389 0.22 -12.05 -1.01
C GLU A 389 -0.86 -12.84 -0.26
N ARG A 390 -1.88 -13.37 -0.96
CA ARG A 390 -3.00 -14.10 -0.35
C ARG A 390 -2.62 -15.50 0.15
N ASP A 391 -1.96 -16.27 -0.71
CA ASP A 391 -1.67 -17.68 -0.46
C ASP A 391 -0.73 -17.89 0.73
N GLU A 392 0.19 -16.96 0.97
CA GLU A 392 1.13 -17.06 2.10
C GLU A 392 0.41 -16.87 3.43
N PHE A 393 -0.55 -15.95 3.47
CA PHE A 393 -1.34 -15.73 4.68
C PHE A 393 -2.24 -16.91 5.01
N ASP A 394 -2.93 -17.45 4.01
CA ASP A 394 -3.83 -18.60 4.21
C ASP A 394 -3.06 -19.79 4.79
N LYS A 395 -1.83 -20.04 4.29
CA LYS A 395 -0.91 -21.06 4.83
C LYS A 395 -0.48 -20.77 6.27
N GLN A 396 -0.14 -19.52 6.59
CA GLN A 396 0.27 -19.14 7.96
C GLN A 396 -0.91 -19.22 8.94
N ASN A 397 -2.11 -18.87 8.51
CA ASN A 397 -3.34 -18.98 9.32
C ASN A 397 -3.67 -20.44 9.64
N GLU A 398 -3.63 -21.31 8.63
CA GLU A 398 -3.79 -22.76 8.79
C GLU A 398 -2.73 -23.33 9.75
N TYR A 399 -1.48 -22.89 9.64
CA TYR A 399 -0.41 -23.32 10.54
C TYR A 399 -0.69 -22.97 12.02
N VAL A 400 -1.11 -21.74 12.32
CA VAL A 400 -1.41 -21.33 13.71
C VAL A 400 -2.66 -22.03 14.26
N GLN A 401 -3.67 -22.28 13.42
CA GLN A 401 -4.82 -23.08 13.81
C GLN A 401 -4.41 -24.53 14.16
N ASN A 402 -3.52 -25.13 13.37
CA ASN A 402 -2.99 -26.47 13.64
C ASN A 402 -2.17 -26.52 14.94
N LEU A 403 -1.33 -25.51 15.22
CA LEU A 403 -0.58 -25.41 16.48
C LEU A 403 -1.52 -25.30 17.69
N TYR A 404 -2.57 -24.48 17.59
CA TYR A 404 -3.57 -24.36 18.65
C TYR A 404 -4.26 -25.69 18.93
N GLN A 405 -4.69 -26.42 17.88
CA GLN A 405 -5.33 -27.72 18.04
C GLN A 405 -4.40 -28.74 18.72
N GLN A 406 -3.11 -28.72 18.38
CA GLN A 406 -2.11 -29.56 19.04
C GLN A 406 -1.96 -29.22 20.52
N LEU A 407 -1.87 -27.94 20.87
CA LEU A 407 -1.79 -27.48 22.26
C LEU A 407 -3.01 -27.90 23.09
N GLN A 408 -4.21 -27.79 22.50
CA GLN A 408 -5.44 -28.19 23.16
C GLN A 408 -5.49 -29.71 23.41
N ASN A 409 -5.00 -30.51 22.45
CA ASN A 409 -4.90 -31.96 22.60
C ASN A 409 -3.87 -32.36 23.67
N ASP A 410 -2.70 -31.72 23.66
CA ASP A 410 -1.64 -31.97 24.65
C ASP A 410 -2.10 -31.59 26.07
N PHE A 411 -2.77 -30.44 26.21
CA PHE A 411 -3.38 -30.03 27.48
C PHE A 411 -4.44 -31.03 27.95
N THR A 412 -5.33 -31.49 27.08
CA THR A 412 -6.38 -32.45 27.43
C THR A 412 -5.79 -33.77 27.90
N LYS A 413 -4.74 -34.27 27.22
CA LYS A 413 -4.03 -35.50 27.62
C LYS A 413 -3.36 -35.35 28.98
N LEU A 414 -2.62 -34.27 29.20
CA LEU A 414 -1.94 -34.01 30.47
C LEU A 414 -2.94 -33.83 31.61
N LYS A 415 -4.06 -33.14 31.36
CA LYS A 415 -5.14 -32.97 32.33
C LYS A 415 -5.81 -34.30 32.70
N GLN A 416 -6.02 -35.19 31.74
CA GLN A 416 -6.54 -36.54 32.00
C GLN A 416 -5.54 -37.41 32.78
N GLN A 417 -4.24 -37.24 32.53
CA GLN A 417 -3.19 -37.92 33.29
C GLN A 417 -3.09 -37.38 34.72
N SER A 418 -3.33 -36.08 34.92
CA SER A 418 -3.27 -35.42 36.22
C SER A 418 -4.57 -35.48 37.02
N SER A 419 -5.73 -35.71 36.40
CA SER A 419 -7.01 -35.84 37.12
C SER A 419 -7.07 -37.06 38.04
N PHE A 420 -6.18 -38.04 37.85
CA PHE A 420 -6.02 -39.18 38.77
C PHE A 420 -5.28 -38.83 40.07
N ILE A 421 -4.75 -37.59 40.20
CA ILE A 421 -4.03 -37.12 41.39
C ILE A 421 -5.01 -36.78 42.54
N ASP A 422 -6.27 -36.44 42.25
CA ASP A 422 -7.27 -36.06 43.27
C ASP A 422 -7.83 -37.27 44.06
N ASP A 423 -7.84 -38.47 43.46
CA ASP A 423 -8.58 -39.62 44.01
C ASP A 423 -7.73 -40.64 44.80
N ASN A 424 -6.39 -40.58 44.73
CA ASN A 424 -5.50 -41.54 45.42
C ASN A 424 -4.44 -40.83 46.27
N ARG A 425 -4.49 -41.06 47.60
CA ARG A 425 -3.63 -40.44 48.62
C ARG A 425 -2.14 -40.87 48.60
N HIS A 426 -1.64 -41.47 47.53
CA HIS A 426 -0.26 -41.93 47.42
C HIS A 426 0.24 -41.71 45.98
N TYR A 427 0.64 -40.48 45.66
CA TYR A 427 1.52 -40.21 44.53
C TYR A 427 2.91 -39.84 45.06
N ASP A 428 3.93 -40.22 44.29
CA ASP A 428 5.33 -39.83 44.52
C ASP A 428 5.50 -38.35 44.15
N LEU A 429 6.11 -37.55 45.05
CA LEU A 429 6.48 -36.13 44.83
C LEU A 429 7.13 -35.92 43.47
N LEU A 430 7.97 -36.87 43.05
CA LEU A 430 8.69 -36.86 41.77
C LEU A 430 7.73 -36.83 40.55
N SER A 431 6.53 -37.40 40.70
CA SER A 431 5.49 -37.44 39.67
C SER A 431 4.79 -36.09 39.53
N ILE A 432 4.48 -35.42 40.65
CA ILE A 432 3.83 -34.10 40.64
C ILE A 432 4.78 -33.04 40.06
N GLU A 433 6.05 -33.06 40.46
CA GLU A 433 7.08 -32.17 39.90
C GLU A 433 7.24 -32.35 38.37
N LYS A 434 7.22 -33.60 37.90
CA LYS A 434 7.30 -33.91 36.46
C LYS A 434 6.10 -33.35 35.68
N HIS A 435 4.88 -33.49 36.19
CA HIS A 435 3.70 -32.93 35.54
C HIS A 435 3.70 -31.40 35.58
N LEU A 436 4.13 -30.79 36.69
CA LEU A 436 4.28 -29.34 36.81
C LEU A 436 5.22 -28.78 35.73
N GLU A 437 6.36 -29.43 35.51
CA GLU A 437 7.31 -29.04 34.46
C GLU A 437 6.71 -29.20 33.06
N GLN A 438 5.92 -30.24 32.81
CA GLN A 438 5.20 -30.42 31.53
C GLN A 438 4.15 -29.33 31.28
N PHE A 439 3.41 -28.90 32.30
CA PHE A 439 2.47 -27.78 32.18
C PHE A 439 3.20 -26.44 31.98
N LYS A 440 4.35 -26.21 32.63
CA LYS A 440 5.20 -25.03 32.40
C LYS A 440 5.74 -24.99 30.96
N GLN A 441 6.13 -26.14 30.40
CA GLN A 441 6.53 -26.24 28.99
C GLN A 441 5.38 -26.00 28.02
N LEU A 442 4.16 -26.46 28.33
CA LEU A 442 2.97 -26.12 27.55
C LEU A 442 2.68 -24.62 27.55
N LEU A 443 2.83 -23.96 28.70
CA LEU A 443 2.64 -22.51 28.83
C LEU A 443 3.62 -21.74 27.94
N LYS A 444 4.88 -22.16 27.90
CA LYS A 444 5.88 -21.57 27.00
C LYS A 444 5.52 -21.75 25.52
N ARG A 445 5.05 -22.93 25.11
CA ARG A 445 4.59 -23.18 23.73
C ARG A 445 3.30 -22.40 23.40
N LEU A 446 2.44 -22.19 24.39
CA LEU A 446 1.24 -21.36 24.26
C LEU A 446 1.63 -19.90 24.04
N ASP A 447 2.60 -19.37 24.76
CA ASP A 447 3.13 -18.01 24.57
C ASP A 447 3.71 -17.82 23.16
N GLU A 448 4.47 -18.80 22.66
CA GLU A 448 4.97 -18.81 21.28
C GLU A 448 3.82 -18.78 20.26
N THR A 449 2.77 -19.56 20.49
CA THR A 449 1.57 -19.60 19.62
C THR A 449 0.77 -18.29 19.70
N ASN A 450 0.68 -17.67 20.87
CA ASN A 450 0.01 -16.39 21.07
C ASN A 450 0.79 -15.25 20.38
N ASN A 451 2.12 -15.31 20.40
CA ASN A 451 2.96 -14.41 19.62
C ASN A 451 2.77 -14.60 18.12
N ASN A 452 2.69 -15.85 17.64
CA ASN A 452 2.37 -16.14 16.23
C ASN A 452 0.97 -15.62 15.83
N LEU A 453 -0.04 -15.72 16.72
CA LEU A 453 -1.37 -15.16 16.44
C LEU A 453 -1.37 -13.63 16.39
N LYS A 454 -0.61 -12.95 17.26
CA LYS A 454 -0.42 -11.50 17.19
C LYS A 454 0.22 -11.10 15.88
N GLU A 455 1.21 -11.87 15.40
CA GLU A 455 1.83 -11.66 14.10
C GLU A 455 0.87 -11.93 12.93
N LEU A 456 0.05 -12.99 13.00
CA LEU A 456 -1.02 -13.22 12.02
C LEU A 456 -2.05 -12.09 12.00
N THR A 457 -2.43 -11.56 13.17
CA THR A 457 -3.35 -10.42 13.26
C THR A 457 -2.72 -9.17 12.63
N ARG A 458 -1.40 -9.04 12.71
CA ARG A 458 -0.65 -7.95 12.09
C ARG A 458 -0.54 -8.11 10.57
N LEU A 459 -0.22 -9.31 10.09
CA LEU A 459 -0.23 -9.69 8.67
C LEU A 459 -1.64 -9.58 8.07
N GLN A 460 -2.67 -9.93 8.84
CA GLN A 460 -4.05 -9.74 8.44
C GLN A 460 -4.33 -8.26 8.25
N ARG A 461 -4.01 -7.38 9.22
CA ARG A 461 -4.21 -5.93 9.05
C ARG A 461 -3.49 -5.40 7.82
N LEU A 462 -2.26 -5.86 7.57
CA LEU A 462 -1.50 -5.57 6.36
C LEU A 462 -2.27 -6.00 5.11
N LEU A 463 -2.72 -7.25 5.07
CA LEU A 463 -3.39 -7.83 3.91
C LEU A 463 -4.85 -7.41 3.78
N THR A 464 -5.48 -6.90 4.84
CA THR A 464 -6.80 -6.25 4.85
C THR A 464 -6.66 -4.80 4.43
N SER A 465 -5.55 -4.11 4.76
CA SER A 465 -5.20 -2.79 4.20
C SER A 465 -4.69 -2.85 2.76
N LYS A 466 -4.39 -4.08 2.32
CA LYS A 466 -4.24 -4.48 0.94
C LYS A 466 -5.30 -5.50 0.55
N GLY A 467 -6.40 -5.49 1.32
CA GLY A 467 -7.74 -6.08 1.14
C GLY A 467 -7.90 -7.39 0.35
N HIS A 468 -6.98 -8.27 0.60
CA HIS A 468 -7.42 -9.62 0.84
C HIS A 468 -8.51 -9.59 1.93
N ARG A 469 -9.74 -9.94 1.54
CA ARG A 469 -10.87 -10.15 2.46
C ARG A 469 -10.56 -11.41 3.26
N ILE A 470 -9.77 -11.23 4.30
CA ILE A 470 -9.39 -12.30 5.22
C ILE A 470 -10.46 -12.33 6.30
N ASP A 471 -11.39 -13.27 6.17
CA ASP A 471 -12.44 -13.47 7.15
C ASP A 471 -11.85 -14.09 8.42
N PHE A 472 -11.92 -13.35 9.53
CA PHE A 472 -11.27 -13.68 10.79
C PHE A 472 -12.29 -13.96 11.89
N ARG A 473 -13.53 -14.34 11.52
CA ARG A 473 -14.51 -14.86 12.50
C ARG A 473 -13.86 -15.89 13.42
N THR A 474 -13.00 -16.74 12.87
CA THR A 474 -12.23 -17.76 13.60
C THR A 474 -11.10 -17.21 14.46
N GLY A 475 -10.48 -16.08 14.13
CA GLY A 475 -9.28 -15.63 14.83
C GLY A 475 -9.55 -14.75 16.06
N GLY A 476 -10.69 -14.04 16.09
CA GLY A 476 -11.22 -13.45 17.33
C GLY A 476 -11.62 -14.54 18.33
N GLU A 477 -12.29 -15.59 17.84
CA GLU A 477 -12.58 -16.81 18.58
C GLU A 477 -11.30 -17.50 19.05
N LEU A 478 -10.30 -17.65 18.18
CA LEU A 478 -9.00 -18.25 18.50
C LEU A 478 -8.25 -17.48 19.59
N ASN A 479 -8.25 -16.14 19.54
CA ASN A 479 -7.63 -15.31 20.58
C ASN A 479 -8.35 -15.48 21.93
N ALA A 480 -9.69 -15.51 21.93
CA ALA A 480 -10.47 -15.79 23.13
C ALA A 480 -10.20 -17.20 23.68
N ASN A 481 -10.09 -18.17 22.78
CA ASN A 481 -9.81 -19.56 23.10
C ASN A 481 -8.39 -19.77 23.65
N LEU A 482 -7.38 -19.09 23.09
CA LEU A 482 -6.00 -19.11 23.61
C LEU A 482 -5.93 -18.51 25.02
N LYS A 483 -6.60 -17.37 25.27
CA LYS A 483 -6.67 -16.76 26.60
C LYS A 483 -7.38 -17.66 27.62
N ASN A 484 -8.43 -18.36 27.19
CA ASN A 484 -9.11 -19.33 28.03
C ASN A 484 -8.19 -20.52 28.37
N LEU A 485 -7.50 -21.07 27.36
CA LEU A 485 -6.53 -22.14 27.55
C LEU A 485 -5.37 -21.71 28.47
N GLU A 486 -4.85 -20.50 28.32
CA GLU A 486 -3.84 -19.89 29.19
C GLU A 486 -4.30 -19.89 30.65
N GLY A 487 -5.49 -19.36 30.92
CA GLY A 487 -6.09 -19.36 32.26
C GLY A 487 -6.30 -20.78 32.82
N GLN A 488 -6.68 -21.74 31.98
CA GLN A 488 -6.82 -23.14 32.40
C GLN A 488 -5.48 -23.77 32.79
N ILE A 489 -4.41 -23.54 32.03
CA ILE A 489 -3.08 -24.07 32.35
C ILE A 489 -2.56 -23.43 33.66
N TYR A 490 -2.70 -22.12 33.83
CA TYR A 490 -2.30 -21.43 35.07
C TYR A 490 -3.02 -22.00 36.30
N ASN A 491 -4.33 -22.26 36.19
CA ASN A 491 -5.10 -22.85 37.28
C ASN A 491 -4.59 -24.26 37.65
N GLU A 492 -4.22 -25.10 36.68
CA GLU A 492 -3.66 -26.43 36.97
C GLU A 492 -2.26 -26.35 37.58
N ILE A 493 -1.40 -25.42 37.13
CA ILE A 493 -0.10 -25.15 37.76
C ILE A 493 -0.28 -24.74 39.22
N GLU A 494 -1.16 -23.78 39.49
CA GLU A 494 -1.41 -23.30 40.85
C GLU A 494 -1.94 -24.42 41.75
N ARG A 495 -2.81 -25.29 41.21
CA ARG A 495 -3.29 -26.49 41.93
C ARG A 495 -2.14 -27.42 42.29
N MET A 496 -1.25 -27.73 41.35
CA MET A 496 -0.10 -28.61 41.60
C MET A 496 0.90 -28.00 42.59
N GLU A 497 1.19 -26.70 42.49
CA GLU A 497 2.07 -26.01 43.43
C GLU A 497 1.50 -26.01 44.86
N ARG A 498 0.17 -25.86 45.01
CA ARG A 498 -0.51 -26.01 46.32
C ARG A 498 -0.47 -27.44 46.86
N ALA A 499 -0.55 -28.45 45.99
CA ALA A 499 -0.44 -29.86 46.40
C ALA A 499 0.97 -30.16 46.93
N LEU A 500 2.02 -29.71 46.22
CA LEU A 500 3.42 -29.82 46.66
C LEU A 500 3.67 -29.12 48.00
N GLN A 501 3.10 -27.93 48.21
CA GLN A 501 3.20 -27.21 49.50
C GLN A 501 2.58 -28.02 50.64
N ARG A 502 1.39 -28.61 50.43
CA ARG A 502 0.74 -29.44 51.46
C ARG A 502 1.55 -30.70 51.79
N GLU A 503 2.11 -31.37 50.78
CA GLU A 503 2.91 -32.59 51.00
C GLU A 503 4.25 -32.28 51.69
N THR A 504 4.90 -31.18 51.31
CA THR A 504 6.14 -30.73 51.98
C THR A 504 5.87 -30.31 53.43
N ASP A 505 4.77 -29.60 53.70
CA ASP A 505 4.34 -29.28 55.07
C ASP A 505 4.02 -30.55 55.89
N PHE A 506 3.40 -31.55 55.28
CA PHE A 506 3.16 -32.86 55.92
C PHE A 506 4.45 -33.61 56.22
N TYR A 507 5.41 -33.64 55.28
CA TYR A 507 6.71 -34.27 55.47
C TYR A 507 7.53 -33.59 56.58
N HIS A 508 7.33 -32.27 56.76
CA HIS A 508 7.90 -31.52 57.88
C HIS A 508 7.17 -31.69 59.20
N LEU A 509 5.90 -32.10 59.20
CA LEU A 509 5.09 -32.40 60.39
C LEU A 509 5.27 -33.85 60.88
N GLU A 510 5.56 -34.79 59.98
CA GLU A 510 5.76 -36.21 60.29
C GLU A 510 7.19 -36.52 60.79
N LYS A 511 8.14 -35.62 60.52
CA LYS A 511 9.54 -35.70 60.93
C LYS A 511 9.80 -34.92 62.20
#